data_AF-A0A821QNW7-F1
#
_entry.id   AF-A0A821QNW7-F1
#
_cell.length_a   1.000
_cell.length_b   1.000
_cell.length_c   1.000
_cell.angle_alpha   90.00
_cell.angle_beta   90.00
_cell.angle_gamma   90.00
#
_symmetry.space_group_name_H-M   'P 1'
#
loop_
_entity.id
_entity.type
_entity.pdbx_description
1 polymer ?
#
loop_
_entity_poly.entity_id
_entity_poly.type
_entity_poly.pdbx_seq_one_letter_code
_entity_poly.pdbx_strand_id
1 'polypeptide(L)' 'FGERPYWNWSNQDVIKTIKNSFRLPPPMNCPDVIYRLMLACWNEHYLERPKFDDIVQMLTQYIQLPNLLVPIAKQR' A
#
# COMPACT_ATOMS: atom_id res chain seq x y z
N PHE A 1 4.93 8.68 -11.25
CA PHE A 1 3.52 9.03 -11.53
C PHE A 1 2.83 9.38 -10.22
N GLY A 2 1.77 10.19 -10.27
CA GLY A 2 0.98 10.64 -9.12
C GLY A 2 -0.51 10.57 -9.44
N GLU A 3 -0.98 9.35 -9.73
CA GLU A 3 -2.40 9.10 -10.03
C GLU A 3 -3.30 9.52 -8.86
N ARG A 4 -4.50 9.99 -9.20
CA ARG A 4 -5.51 10.35 -8.22
C ARG A 4 -6.01 9.10 -7.48
N PRO A 5 -5.96 9.05 -6.14
CA PRO A 5 -6.54 7.95 -5.37
C PRO A 5 -8.03 7.75 -5.70
N TYR A 6 -8.43 6.49 -5.88
CA TYR A 6 -9.80 6.07 -6.19
C TYR A 6 -10.39 6.70 -7.48
N TRP A 7 -9.53 7.12 -8.41
CA TRP A 7 -9.91 7.63 -9.73
C TRP A 7 -10.99 8.74 -9.67
N ASN A 8 -12.15 8.47 -10.28
CA ASN A 8 -13.26 9.41 -10.42
C ASN A 8 -14.39 9.14 -9.42
N TRP A 9 -14.15 8.32 -8.38
CA TRP A 9 -15.15 8.06 -7.36
C TRP A 9 -15.49 9.33 -6.57
N SER A 10 -16.75 9.45 -6.18
CA SER A 10 -17.18 10.49 -5.26
C SER A 10 -16.67 10.18 -3.85
N ASN A 11 -16.57 11.19 -2.99
CA ASN A 11 -16.18 10.98 -1.58
C ASN A 11 -17.11 9.97 -0.87
N GLN A 12 -18.40 9.95 -1.22
CA GLN A 12 -19.36 9.01 -0.63
C GLN A 12 -19.08 7.57 -1.06
N ASP A 13 -18.77 7.34 -2.34
CA ASP A 13 -18.40 6.02 -2.86
C ASP A 13 -17.10 5.51 -2.24
N VAL A 14 -16.11 6.39 -2.08
CA VAL A 14 -14.84 6.07 -1.41
C VAL A 14 -15.09 5.62 0.04
N ILE A 15 -15.88 6.36 0.81
CA ILE A 15 -16.19 5.99 2.20
C ILE A 15 -16.91 4.64 2.25
N LYS A 16 -17.90 4.42 1.38
CA LYS A 16 -18.69 3.18 1.35
C LYS A 16 -17.82 1.96 1.05
N THR A 17 -16.92 2.08 0.09
CA THR A 17 -16.07 0.97 -0.37
C THR A 17 -14.96 0.66 0.64
N ILE A 18 -14.36 1.68 1.27
CA ILE A 18 -13.37 1.49 2.35
C ILE A 18 -13.98 0.71 3.53
N LYS A 19 -15.24 1.01 3.89
CA LYS A 19 -15.99 0.26 4.92
C LYS A 19 -16.27 -1.18 4.53
N ASN A 20 -16.34 -1.48 3.24
CA ASN A 20 -16.44 -2.85 2.72
C ASN A 20 -15.05 -3.47 2.49
N SER A 21 -14.04 -3.01 3.22
CA SER A 21 -12.66 -3.50 3.19
C SER A 21 -11.94 -3.36 1.85
N PHE A 22 -12.49 -2.59 0.89
CA PHE A 22 -11.77 -2.29 -0.34
C PHE A 22 -10.56 -1.40 -0.03
N ARG A 23 -9.44 -1.70 -0.69
CA ARG A 23 -8.21 -0.91 -0.69
C ARG A 23 -7.72 -0.78 -2.12
N LEU A 24 -6.94 0.27 -2.39
CA LEU A 24 -6.38 0.50 -3.71
C LEU A 24 -5.51 -0.70 -4.14
N PRO A 25 -5.60 -1.14 -5.41
CA PRO A 25 -4.74 -2.20 -5.92
C PRO A 25 -3.28 -1.74 -5.99
N PRO A 26 -2.31 -2.67 -6.08
CA PRO A 26 -0.90 -2.31 -6.20
C PRO A 26 -0.67 -1.56 -7.51
N PRO A 27 0.08 -0.43 -7.48
CA PRO A 27 0.51 0.27 -8.68
C PRO A 27 1.26 -0.63 -9.66
N MET A 28 1.37 -0.19 -10.92
CA MET A 28 2.20 -0.88 -11.91
C MET A 28 3.66 -0.91 -11.44
N ASN A 29 4.30 -2.08 -11.56
CA ASN A 29 5.69 -2.31 -11.15
C ASN A 29 5.96 -2.02 -9.65
N CYS A 30 4.94 -2.11 -8.80
CA CYS A 30 5.12 -1.97 -7.35
C CYS A 30 5.74 -3.26 -6.77
N PRO A 31 6.84 -3.16 -5.99
CA PRO A 31 7.37 -4.30 -5.25
C PRO A 31 6.37 -4.77 -4.19
N ASP A 32 6.31 -6.09 -3.99
CA ASP A 32 5.31 -6.71 -3.12
C ASP A 32 5.41 -6.25 -1.65
N VAL A 33 6.64 -6.08 -1.16
CA VAL A 33 6.92 -5.57 0.19
C VAL A 33 6.41 -4.14 0.40
N ILE A 34 6.47 -3.31 -0.66
CA ILE A 34 6.01 -1.93 -0.61
C ILE A 34 4.48 -1.88 -0.59
N TYR A 35 3.81 -2.71 -1.40
CA TYR A 35 2.36 -2.81 -1.35
C TYR A 35 1.84 -3.37 -0.02
N ARG A 36 2.50 -4.39 0.54
CA ARG A 36 2.16 -4.92 1.86
C ARG A 36 2.30 -3.88 2.97
N LEU A 37 3.33 -3.04 2.91
CA LEU A 37 3.48 -1.91 3.84
C LEU A 37 2.31 -0.91 3.70
N MET A 38 1.89 -0.57 2.47
CA MET A 38 0.71 0.30 2.27
C MET A 38 -0.56 -0.31 2.87
N LEU A 39 -0.80 -1.61 2.68
CA LEU A 39 -1.94 -2.31 3.26
C LEU A 39 -1.91 -2.29 4.80
N ALA A 40 -0.73 -2.47 5.41
CA ALA A 40 -0.55 -2.35 6.86
C ALA A 40 -0.91 -0.94 7.36
N CYS A 41 -0.49 0.11 6.65
CA CYS A 41 -0.87 1.49 6.96
C CYS A 41 -2.40 1.73 6.83
N TRP A 42 -3.08 1.01 5.94
CA TRP A 42 -4.52 1.10 5.72
C TRP A 42 -5.34 0.07 6.51
N ASN A 43 -4.78 -0.51 7.58
CA ASN A 43 -5.51 -1.40 8.45
C ASN A 43 -6.76 -0.69 9.03
N GLU A 44 -7.87 -1.43 9.09
CA GLU A 44 -9.11 -0.93 9.70
C GLU A 44 -8.90 -0.59 11.18
N HIS A 45 -8.22 -1.48 11.91
CA HIS A 45 -7.89 -1.30 13.32
C HIS A 45 -6.70 -0.35 13.45
N TYR A 46 -6.91 0.80 14.08
CA TYR A 46 -5.87 1.83 14.20
C TYR A 46 -4.64 1.38 15.01
N LEU A 47 -4.82 0.46 15.96
CA LEU A 47 -3.74 -0.11 16.77
C LEU A 47 -2.83 -1.06 15.99
N GLU A 48 -3.34 -1.65 14.91
CA GLU A 48 -2.60 -2.56 14.03
C GLU A 48 -1.81 -1.81 12.95
N ARG A 49 -1.95 -0.49 12.87
CA ARG A 49 -1.18 0.33 11.92
C ARG A 49 0.23 0.51 12.45
N PRO A 50 1.27 0.35 11.61
CA PRO A 50 2.65 0.54 12.05
C PRO A 50 2.88 2.00 12.46
N LYS A 51 3.73 2.20 13.46
CA LYS A 51 4.18 3.56 13.82
C LYS A 51 5.18 4.05 12.78
N PHE A 52 5.44 5.36 12.79
CA PHE A 52 6.41 5.93 11.86
C PHE A 52 7.81 5.33 12.01
N ASP A 53 8.25 5.05 13.24
CA ASP A 53 9.55 4.41 13.48
C ASP A 53 9.62 3.02 12.83
N ASP A 54 8.55 2.23 12.93
CA ASP A 54 8.46 0.91 12.29
C ASP A 54 8.51 1.03 10.76
N ILE A 55 7.79 1.99 10.19
CA ILE A 55 7.78 2.27 8.75
C ILE A 55 9.19 2.61 8.26
N VAL A 56 9.90 3.51 8.96
CA VAL A 56 11.27 3.92 8.61
C VAL A 56 12.22 2.73 8.70
N GLN A 57 12.10 1.91 9.75
CA GLN A 57 12.91 0.71 9.90
C GLN A 57 12.68 -0.28 8.75
N MET A 58 11.42 -0.59 8.42
CA MET A 58 11.06 -1.50 7.33
C MET A 58 11.60 -1.01 5.98
N LEU A 59 11.41 0.28 5.66
CA LEU A 59 11.92 0.87 4.42
C LEU A 59 13.45 0.81 4.35
N THR A 60 14.14 1.06 5.47
CA THR A 60 15.60 0.97 5.56
C THR A 60 16.08 -0.45 5.25
N GLN A 61 15.42 -1.46 5.83
CA GLN A 61 15.74 -2.87 5.56
C GLN A 61 15.54 -3.22 4.08
N TYR A 62 14.47 -2.74 3.44
CA TYR A 62 14.20 -3.03 2.03
C TYR A 62 15.26 -2.40 1.11
N ILE A 63 15.73 -1.20 1.42
CA ILE A 63 16.80 -0.53 0.67
C ILE A 63 18.12 -1.30 0.80
N GLN A 64 18.39 -1.89 1.97
CA GLN A 64 19.59 -2.71 2.21
C GLN A 64 19.51 -4.10 1.56
N LEU A 65 18.31 -4.57 1.19
CA LEU A 65 18.06 -5.88 0.58
C LEU A 65 17.36 -5.71 -0.79
N PRO A 66 18.11 -5.34 -1.85
CA PRO A 66 17.54 -4.96 -3.15
C PRO A 66 16.65 -6.03 -3.80
N ASN A 67 16.87 -7.30 -3.47
CA ASN A 67 16.04 -8.42 -3.93
C ASN A 67 14.58 -8.31 -3.46
N LEU A 68 14.30 -7.63 -2.34
CA LEU A 68 12.93 -7.40 -1.87
C LEU A 68 12.19 -6.33 -2.68
N LEU A 69 12.93 -5.46 -3.36
CA LEU A 69 12.39 -4.36 -4.15
C LEU A 69 12.20 -4.74 -5.63
N VAL A 70 12.41 -5.99 -6.00
CA VAL A 70 12.16 -6.47 -7.37
C VAL A 70 10.64 -6.45 -7.60
N PRO A 71 10.14 -5.71 -8.60
CA PRO A 71 8.73 -5.74 -8.94
C PRO A 71 8.31 -7.14 -9.36
N ILE A 72 7.16 -7.62 -8.87
CA ILE A 72 6.58 -8.83 -9.43
C ILE A 72 6.17 -8.51 -10.86
N ALA A 73 6.71 -9.25 -11.84
CA ALA A 73 6.19 -9.24 -13.19
C ALA A 73 4.76 -9.80 -13.12
N LYS A 74 3.74 -8.93 -13.17
CA LYS A 74 2.35 -9.39 -13.29
C LYS A 74 2.23 -10.13 -14.62
N GLN A 75 2.10 -11.46 -14.58
CA GLN A 75 1.56 -12.22 -15.70
C GLN A 75 0.19 -11.62 -16.03
N ARG A 76 0.02 -11.24 -17.30
CA ARG A 76 -1.25 -10.76 -17.84
C ARG A 76 -2.30 -11.86 -17.80
#